data_AF-A0A5J4Q918-F1
#
_entry.id   AF-A0A5J4Q918-F1
#
_cell.length_a   1.000
_cell.length_b   1.000
_cell.length_c   1.000
_cell.angle_alpha   90.00
_cell.angle_beta   90.00
_cell.angle_gamma   90.00
#
_symmetry.space_group_name_H-M   'P 1'
#
loop_
_entity.id
_entity.type
_entity.pdbx_description
1 polymer ?
#
loop_
_entity_poly.entity_id
_entity_poly.type
_entity_poly.pdbx_seq_one_letter_code
_entity_poly.pdbx_strand_id
1 'polypeptide(L)'
;DKTDGYVGEVKISGFDANFAQYLDCKTERKQNCGIIPCGGRKEQTEELCKETIKEEEINDKKKLSGGAIAGIIIAAVVVIVAIVVVIIVIVIYKKV
;
A
#
# COMPACT_ATOMS: atom_id res chain seq x y z
N ASP A 1 11.21 -19.38 29.45
CA ASP A 1 11.15 -19.98 28.11
C ASP A 1 9.78 -19.82 27.45
N LYS A 2 9.71 -18.96 26.43
CA LYS A 2 8.88 -19.20 25.25
C LYS A 2 9.86 -19.23 24.08
N THR A 3 10.41 -20.41 23.86
CA THR A 3 11.30 -20.72 22.76
C THR A 3 10.54 -20.49 21.43
N ASP A 4 11.13 -19.65 20.59
CA ASP A 4 11.08 -19.71 19.13
C ASP A 4 9.87 -19.15 18.38
N GLY A 5 9.02 -18.29 18.95
CA GLY A 5 8.03 -17.52 18.15
C GLY A 5 7.12 -18.35 17.22
N TYR A 6 7.03 -19.66 17.46
CA TYR A 6 6.31 -20.59 16.61
C TYR A 6 4.88 -20.69 17.12
N VAL A 7 3.95 -20.13 16.36
CA VAL A 7 2.55 -19.95 16.77
C VAL A 7 1.70 -21.22 16.51
N GLY A 8 2.30 -22.31 16.01
CA GLY A 8 1.57 -23.52 15.65
C GLY A 8 0.92 -23.44 14.26
N GLU A 9 0.16 -24.47 13.90
CA GLU A 9 -0.53 -24.56 12.61
C GLU A 9 -2.03 -24.84 12.80
N VAL A 10 -2.86 -23.98 12.21
CA VAL A 10 -4.32 -24.12 12.18
C VAL A 10 -4.75 -23.92 10.73
N LYS A 11 -5.14 -25.00 10.05
CA LYS A 11 -5.59 -24.97 8.65
C LYS A 11 -7.05 -25.37 8.55
N ILE A 12 -7.76 -24.76 7.60
CA ILE A 12 -9.14 -25.13 7.26
C ILE A 12 -9.07 -26.08 6.07
N SER A 13 -9.77 -27.22 6.12
CA SER A 13 -9.82 -28.16 5.00
C SER A 13 -10.26 -27.48 3.71
N GLY A 14 -9.50 -27.69 2.64
CA GLY A 14 -9.72 -27.02 1.35
C GLY A 14 -9.04 -25.65 1.22
N PHE A 15 -8.24 -25.24 2.20
CA PHE A 15 -7.41 -24.02 2.13
C PHE A 15 -6.00 -24.30 2.64
N ASP A 16 -5.00 -23.72 1.95
CA ASP A 16 -3.58 -23.92 2.28
C ASP A 16 -3.08 -22.99 3.41
N ALA A 17 -3.84 -21.94 3.73
CA ALA A 17 -3.40 -20.88 4.63
C ALA A 17 -3.43 -21.27 6.12
N ASN A 18 -2.39 -20.89 6.86
CA ASN A 18 -2.29 -21.09 8.30
C ASN A 18 -2.90 -19.91 9.09
N PHE A 19 -3.93 -20.18 9.89
CA PHE A 19 -4.65 -19.21 10.72
C PHE A 19 -4.01 -18.96 12.08
N ALA A 20 -3.07 -19.79 12.50
CA ALA A 20 -2.53 -19.75 13.86
C ALA A 20 -2.02 -18.34 14.23
N GLN A 21 -1.24 -17.72 13.33
CA GLN A 21 -0.71 -16.37 13.53
C GLN A 21 -1.81 -15.30 13.65
N TYR A 22 -2.85 -15.39 12.83
CA TYR A 22 -3.96 -14.44 12.86
C TYR A 22 -4.78 -14.58 14.16
N LEU A 23 -5.05 -15.82 14.58
CA LEU A 23 -5.79 -16.12 15.81
C LEU A 23 -5.02 -15.75 17.06
N ASP A 24 -3.72 -16.01 17.10
CA ASP A 24 -2.83 -15.59 18.19
C ASP A 24 -2.82 -14.07 18.34
N CYS A 25 -2.62 -13.34 17.25
CA CYS A 25 -2.70 -11.89 17.25
C CYS A 25 -4.05 -11.33 17.75
N LYS A 26 -5.17 -11.95 17.34
CA LYS A 26 -6.50 -11.58 17.84
C LYS A 26 -6.71 -11.92 19.31
N THR A 27 -6.14 -13.02 19.77
CA THR A 27 -6.14 -13.44 21.17
C THR A 27 -5.39 -12.42 22.03
N GLU A 28 -4.29 -11.88 21.51
CA GLU A 28 -3.54 -10.77 22.11
C GLU A 28 -4.23 -9.40 22.00
N ARG A 29 -5.46 -9.32 21.48
CA ARG A 29 -6.26 -8.08 21.32
C ARG A 29 -5.58 -6.98 20.49
N LYS A 30 -4.64 -7.35 19.61
CA LYS A 30 -4.02 -6.42 18.67
C LYS A 30 -5.03 -5.96 17.62
N GLN A 31 -4.98 -4.68 17.27
CA GLN A 31 -5.90 -4.11 16.27
C GLN A 31 -5.51 -4.51 14.84
N ASN A 32 -4.20 -4.57 14.55
CA ASN A 32 -3.67 -4.88 13.23
C ASN A 32 -3.04 -6.28 13.20
N CYS A 33 -3.80 -7.26 12.75
CA CYS A 33 -3.36 -8.66 12.61
C CYS A 33 -3.08 -9.07 11.17
N GLY A 34 -2.94 -8.10 10.26
CA GLY A 34 -2.80 -8.33 8.83
C GLY A 34 -4.11 -8.77 8.17
N ILE A 35 -3.96 -9.33 6.97
CA ILE A 35 -5.06 -9.81 6.14
C ILE A 35 -5.56 -11.14 6.72
N ILE A 36 -6.89 -11.30 6.80
CA ILE A 36 -7.51 -12.56 7.22
C ILE A 36 -7.10 -13.67 6.23
N PRO A 37 -6.51 -14.78 6.69
CA PRO A 37 -6.12 -15.88 5.80
C PRO A 37 -7.31 -16.50 5.04
N CYS A 38 -7.02 -17.15 3.91
CA CYS A 38 -8.03 -17.77 3.06
C CYS A 38 -8.85 -18.84 3.79
N GLY A 39 -10.18 -18.75 3.69
CA GLY A 39 -11.12 -19.61 4.41
C GLY A 39 -11.72 -18.95 5.66
N GLY A 40 -11.30 -17.73 6.01
CA GLY A 40 -11.81 -17.00 7.17
C GLY A 40 -13.20 -16.37 6.98
N ARG A 41 -13.73 -16.37 5.74
CA ARG A 41 -15.09 -15.87 5.42
C ARG A 41 -15.92 -17.02 4.84
N LYS A 42 -17.18 -17.12 5.28
CA LYS A 42 -18.09 -18.24 4.95
C LYS A 42 -18.38 -18.42 3.45
N GLU A 43 -18.27 -17.36 2.65
CA GLU A 43 -18.59 -17.36 1.21
C GLU A 43 -17.34 -17.37 0.31
N GLN A 44 -16.13 -17.54 0.86
CA GLN A 44 -14.90 -17.57 0.06
C GLN A 44 -14.62 -18.96 -0.51
N THR A 45 -14.27 -19.02 -1.79
CA THR A 45 -13.58 -20.16 -2.41
C THR A 45 -12.07 -19.92 -2.41
N GLU A 46 -11.27 -20.98 -2.57
CA GLU A 46 -9.81 -20.90 -2.58
C GLU A 46 -9.29 -19.98 -3.71
N GLU A 47 -9.89 -20.06 -4.89
CA GLU A 47 -9.51 -19.25 -6.06
C GLU A 47 -9.79 -17.76 -5.86
N LEU A 48 -10.99 -17.40 -5.41
CA LEU A 48 -11.37 -16.00 -5.13
C LEU A 48 -10.47 -15.37 -4.07
N CYS A 49 -10.05 -16.15 -3.07
CA CYS A 49 -9.14 -15.65 -2.05
C CYS A 49 -7.74 -15.36 -2.60
N LYS A 50 -7.20 -16.27 -3.43
CA LYS A 50 -5.88 -16.09 -4.05
C LYS A 50 -5.83 -14.90 -4.99
N GLU A 51 -6.91 -14.60 -5.72
CA GLU A 51 -7.00 -13.38 -6.53
C GLU A 51 -7.04 -12.11 -5.68
N THR A 52 -7.87 -12.07 -4.63
CA THR A 52 -8.00 -10.89 -3.76
C THR A 52 -6.66 -10.52 -3.10
N ILE A 53 -5.89 -11.51 -2.63
CA ILE A 53 -4.57 -11.27 -1.99
C ILE A 53 -3.59 -10.65 -2.99
N LYS A 54 -3.59 -11.14 -4.24
CA LYS A 54 -2.72 -10.57 -5.29
C LYS A 54 -3.09 -9.12 -5.58
N GLU A 55 -4.38 -8.81 -5.62
CA GLU A 55 -4.88 -7.47 -5.94
C GLU A 55 -4.61 -6.45 -4.82
N GLU A 56 -4.70 -6.87 -3.55
CA GLU A 56 -4.32 -6.06 -2.38
C GLU A 56 -2.79 -5.83 -2.32
N GLU A 57 -1.96 -6.85 -2.58
CA GLU A 57 -0.49 -6.70 -2.61
C GLU A 57 -0.03 -5.74 -3.72
N ILE A 58 -0.71 -5.75 -4.87
CA ILE A 58 -0.44 -4.82 -5.98
C ILE A 58 -0.87 -3.39 -5.63
N ASN A 59 -2.00 -3.22 -4.93
CA ASN A 59 -2.48 -1.90 -4.52
C ASN A 59 -1.60 -1.25 -3.45
N ASP A 60 -1.09 -2.03 -2.48
CA ASP A 60 -0.14 -1.49 -1.49
C ASP A 60 1.19 -1.06 -2.13
N LYS A 61 1.64 -1.73 -3.18
CA LYS A 61 2.82 -1.30 -3.96
C LYS A 61 2.58 -0.05 -4.82
N LYS A 62 1.32 0.31 -5.09
CA LYS A 62 0.93 1.47 -5.92
C LYS A 62 0.55 2.74 -5.14
N LYS A 63 0.65 2.75 -3.81
CA LYS A 63 0.56 4.00 -3.06
C LYS A 63 1.81 4.84 -3.33
N LEU A 64 1.69 5.79 -4.25
CA LEU A 64 2.66 6.87 -4.44
C LEU A 64 2.90 7.54 -3.07
N SER A 65 4.14 7.43 -2.59
CA SER A 65 4.58 8.05 -1.34
C SER A 65 4.17 9.52 -1.33
N GLY A 66 3.57 10.00 -0.23
CA GLY A 66 3.11 11.39 -0.11
C GLY A 66 4.20 12.42 -0.41
N GLY A 67 5.49 12.05 -0.26
CA GLY A 67 6.63 12.88 -0.65
C GLY A 67 6.77 13.09 -2.17
N ALA A 68 6.38 12.12 -2.99
CA ALA A 68 6.43 12.25 -4.46
C ALA A 68 5.39 13.25 -4.98
N ILE A 69 4.20 13.27 -4.37
CA ILE A 69 3.12 14.19 -4.72
C ILE A 69 3.51 15.64 -4.36
N ALA A 70 4.11 15.85 -3.18
CA ALA A 70 4.59 17.17 -2.77
C ALA A 70 5.72 17.70 -3.67
N GLY A 71 6.64 16.82 -4.11
CA GLY A 71 7.76 17.21 -4.97
C GLY A 71 7.35 17.70 -6.37
N ILE A 72 6.36 17.05 -6.99
CA ILE A 72 5.87 17.41 -8.34
C ILE A 72 5.25 18.81 -8.34
N ILE A 73 4.52 19.17 -7.29
CA ILE A 73 3.85 20.47 -7.18
C ILE A 73 4.87 21.61 -7.11
N ILE A 74 5.91 21.46 -6.29
CA ILE A 74 6.95 22.49 -6.11
C ILE A 74 7.72 22.70 -7.42
N ALA A 75 8.09 21.63 -8.11
CA ALA A 75 8.79 21.71 -9.40
C ALA A 75 7.96 22.45 -10.47
N ALA A 76 6.67 22.14 -10.58
CA ALA A 76 5.78 22.80 -11.54
C ALA A 76 5.69 24.32 -11.31
N VAL A 77 5.57 24.76 -10.05
CA VAL A 77 5.49 26.18 -9.70
C VAL A 77 6.77 26.92 -10.10
N VAL A 78 7.95 26.37 -9.81
CA VAL A 78 9.23 27.01 -10.14
C VAL A 78 9.39 27.17 -11.66
N VAL A 79 9.02 26.16 -12.45
CA VAL A 79 9.08 26.22 -13.92
C VAL A 79 8.17 27.30 -14.48
N ILE A 80 6.93 27.40 -13.97
CA ILE A 80 5.98 28.44 -14.40
C ILE A 80 6.55 29.84 -14.12
N VAL A 81 7.10 30.07 -12.92
CA VAL A 81 7.70 31.37 -12.57
C VAL A 81 8.86 31.71 -13.49
N ALA A 82 9.75 30.75 -13.78
CA ALA A 82 10.87 30.97 -14.68
C ALA A 82 10.42 31.35 -16.11
N ILE A 83 9.40 30.66 -16.65
CA ILE A 83 8.85 30.96 -17.98
C ILE A 83 8.27 32.38 -18.03
N VAL A 84 7.53 32.79 -16.99
CA VAL A 84 6.96 34.15 -16.91
C VAL A 84 8.07 35.21 -16.93
N VAL A 85 9.15 35.02 -16.18
CA VAL A 85 10.29 35.94 -16.17
C VAL A 85 10.93 36.05 -17.56
N VAL A 86 11.15 34.91 -18.24
CA VAL A 86 11.71 34.90 -19.61
C VAL A 86 10.82 35.67 -20.58
N ILE A 87 9.49 35.49 -20.52
CA ILE A 87 8.54 36.21 -21.36
C ILE A 87 8.63 37.72 -21.11
N ILE A 88 8.66 38.15 -19.85
CA ILE A 88 8.77 39.57 -19.49
C ILE A 88 10.07 40.17 -20.06
N VAL A 89 11.19 39.47 -19.89
CA VAL A 89 12.50 39.89 -20.44
C VAL A 89 12.41 40.05 -21.95
N ILE A 90 11.89 39.06 -22.68
CA ILE A 90 11.74 39.13 -24.15
C ILE A 90 10.86 40.30 -24.56
N VAL A 91 9.75 40.55 -23.86
CA VAL A 91 8.84 41.68 -24.14
C VAL A 91 9.55 43.01 -23.94
N ILE A 92 10.35 43.17 -22.89
CA ILE A 92 11.12 44.40 -22.66
C ILE A 92 12.18 44.57 -23.74
N TYR A 93 12.98 43.56 -24.04
CA TYR A 93 14.04 43.63 -25.06
C TYR A 93 13.51 43.81 -26.48
N LYS A 94 12.29 43.36 -26.80
CA LYS A 94 11.65 43.65 -28.09
C LYS A 94 10.95 45.01 -28.14
N LYS A 95 10.61 45.59 -26.99
CA LYS A 95 9.91 46.87 -26.90
C LYS A 95 10.89 48.05 -26.84
N VAL A 96 12.09 47.84 -26.30
CA VAL A 96 13.25 48.74 -26.41
C VAL A 96 13.85 48.63 -27.81
#